data_AF-A0A1H4TT91-F1
#
_entry.id   AF-A0A1H4TT91-F1
#
_cell.length_a   1.000
_cell.length_b   1.000
_cell.length_c   1.000
_cell.angle_alpha   90.00
_cell.angle_beta   90.00
_cell.angle_gamma   90.00
#
_symmetry.space_group_name_H-M   'P 1'
#
loop_
_entity.id
_entity.type
_entity.pdbx_description
1 polymer ?
#
loop_
_entity_poly.entity_id
_entity_poly.type
_entity_poly.pdbx_seq_one_letter_code
_entity_poly.pdbx_strand_id
1 'polypeptide(L)'
;MYERLCRDHARYSADLEPMVPPVTSLARRQPGPELTPSRLRIAQGGGLLLVPVARPADVPAALGWLGATNSQLTGADITAVLRSWEDRFEAVLVSIGWDTLEVQIGNRPETTQQRGKLVSEHYWICPDNFAASVPETYSQGLSTWDRWSFWWD
;
A
#
# COMPACT_ATOMS: atom_id res chain seq x y z
N MET A 1 2.09 -35.08 4.78
CA MET A 1 3.19 -34.42 5.54
C MET A 1 3.17 -32.91 5.30
N TYR A 2 3.07 -32.46 4.05
CA TYR A 2 2.85 -31.06 3.66
C TYR A 2 1.62 -30.40 4.30
N GLU A 3 0.46 -31.06 4.27
CA GLU A 3 -0.79 -30.53 4.85
C GLU A 3 -0.75 -30.35 6.38
N ARG A 4 0.17 -31.03 7.07
CA ARG A 4 0.32 -30.89 8.53
C ARG A 4 1.17 -29.67 8.87
N LEU A 5 2.22 -29.41 8.08
CA LEU A 5 3.06 -28.22 8.18
C LEU A 5 2.28 -26.93 7.83
N CYS A 6 1.43 -26.94 6.78
CA CYS A 6 0.57 -25.79 6.47
C CYS A 6 -0.47 -25.51 7.58
N ARG A 7 -1.01 -26.57 8.21
CA ARG A 7 -2.01 -26.44 9.28
C ARG A 7 -1.39 -25.97 10.59
N ASP A 8 -0.15 -26.35 10.86
CA ASP A 8 0.62 -25.90 12.03
C ASP A 8 1.15 -24.47 11.83
N HIS A 9 1.53 -24.05 10.60
CA HIS A 9 1.88 -22.66 10.29
C HIS A 9 0.66 -21.71 10.35
N ALA A 10 -0.49 -22.15 9.81
CA ALA A 10 -1.74 -21.39 9.90
C ALA A 10 -2.24 -21.23 11.34
N ARG A 11 -2.01 -22.22 12.21
CA ARG A 11 -2.29 -22.12 13.65
C ARG A 11 -1.30 -21.20 14.39
N TYR A 12 -0.05 -21.14 13.95
CA TYR A 12 0.95 -20.26 14.56
C TYR A 12 0.78 -18.78 14.17
N SER A 13 0.18 -18.50 13.00
CA SER A 13 -0.11 -17.15 12.51
C SER A 13 -1.38 -16.55 13.13
N ALA A 14 -2.43 -17.35 13.32
CA ALA A 14 -3.73 -16.84 13.78
C ALA A 14 -3.72 -16.25 15.19
N ASP A 15 -2.82 -16.73 16.07
CA ASP A 15 -2.70 -16.25 17.46
C ASP A 15 -1.81 -14.99 17.59
N LEU A 16 -1.17 -14.56 16.50
CA LEU A 16 -0.26 -13.41 16.44
C LEU A 16 -0.65 -12.41 15.36
N GLU A 17 -1.90 -12.45 14.87
CA GLU A 17 -2.41 -11.39 14.02
C GLU A 17 -2.20 -10.06 14.74
N PRO A 18 -1.41 -9.13 14.17
CA PRO A 18 -1.20 -7.85 14.79
C PRO A 18 -2.57 -7.23 15.02
N MET A 19 -2.86 -6.81 16.26
CA MET A 19 -4.14 -6.22 16.62
C MET A 19 -4.26 -4.83 15.98
N VAL A 20 -4.50 -4.80 14.67
CA VAL A 20 -4.71 -3.59 13.88
C VAL A 20 -6.21 -3.31 13.91
N PRO A 21 -6.63 -2.14 14.42
CA PRO A 21 -8.05 -1.83 14.52
C PRO A 21 -8.68 -1.71 13.13
N PRO A 22 -9.99 -1.99 12.99
CA PRO A 22 -10.69 -1.84 11.72
C PRO A 22 -10.63 -0.39 11.21
N VAL A 23 -10.63 -0.21 9.88
CA VAL A 23 -10.71 1.10 9.25
C VAL A 23 -12.11 1.68 9.47
N THR A 24 -12.24 2.51 10.50
CA THR A 24 -13.49 3.23 10.83
C THR A 24 -13.52 4.64 10.26
N SER A 25 -12.35 5.18 9.91
CA SER A 25 -12.19 6.46 9.24
C SER A 25 -10.80 6.54 8.60
N LEU A 26 -10.71 7.32 7.53
CA LEU A 26 -9.46 7.53 6.82
C LEU A 26 -8.56 8.55 7.54
N ALA A 27 -7.24 8.38 7.41
CA ALA A 27 -6.27 9.40 7.80
C ALA A 27 -6.59 10.72 7.08
N ARG A 28 -6.42 11.87 7.76
CA ARG A 28 -6.73 13.18 7.15
C ARG A 28 -5.68 13.55 6.11
N ARG A 29 -6.11 14.28 5.07
CA ARG A 29 -5.24 14.93 4.08
C ARG A 29 -4.10 15.68 4.76
N GLN A 30 -2.91 15.56 4.18
CA GLN A 30 -1.73 16.34 4.51
C GLN A 30 -1.40 17.32 3.38
N PRO A 31 -1.39 18.64 3.64
CA PRO A 31 -0.96 19.61 2.66
C PRO A 31 0.56 19.58 2.50
N GLY A 32 1.04 19.89 1.30
CA GLY A 32 2.46 20.02 1.02
C GLY A 32 2.70 20.11 -0.48
N PRO A 33 3.97 20.08 -0.93
CA PRO A 33 4.32 20.28 -2.32
C PRO A 33 3.84 19.10 -3.17
N GLU A 34 3.30 19.42 -4.34
CA GLU A 34 2.92 18.44 -5.35
C GLU A 34 4.14 17.60 -5.81
N LEU A 35 3.93 16.30 -6.03
CA LEU A 35 4.90 15.45 -6.70
C LEU A 35 4.88 15.70 -8.20
N THR A 36 5.80 16.52 -8.69
CA THR A 36 6.00 16.72 -10.12
C THR A 36 6.69 15.50 -10.77
N PRO A 37 6.50 15.23 -12.07
CA PRO A 37 7.16 14.12 -12.76
C PRO A 37 8.68 14.08 -12.58
N SER A 38 9.34 15.24 -12.54
CA SER A 38 10.78 15.38 -12.31
C SER A 38 11.27 14.92 -10.93
N ARG A 39 10.35 14.73 -9.96
CA ARG A 39 10.65 14.27 -8.60
C ARG A 39 10.32 12.79 -8.38
N LEU A 40 9.68 12.14 -9.36
CA LEU A 40 9.37 10.72 -9.26
C LEU A 40 10.66 9.89 -9.42
N ARG A 41 10.78 8.87 -8.57
CA ARG A 41 11.92 7.95 -8.55
C ARG A 41 11.41 6.55 -8.89
N ILE A 42 12.20 5.80 -9.62
CA ILE A 42 11.92 4.39 -9.93
C ILE A 42 13.03 3.58 -9.28
N ALA A 43 12.66 2.67 -8.39
CA ALA A 43 13.62 1.95 -7.54
C ALA A 43 14.25 0.74 -8.24
N GLN A 44 13.49 0.08 -9.11
CA GLN A 44 13.90 -1.14 -9.81
C GLN A 44 13.85 -0.95 -11.33
N GLY A 45 14.67 -1.69 -12.06
CA GLY A 45 14.59 -1.73 -13.53
C GLY A 45 13.28 -2.38 -14.01
N GLY A 46 12.78 -1.98 -15.17
CA GLY A 46 11.53 -2.51 -15.73
C GLY A 46 11.19 -1.93 -17.10
N GLY A 47 9.99 -2.25 -17.60
CA GLY A 47 9.43 -1.66 -18.81
C GLY A 47 8.71 -0.33 -18.50
N LEU A 48 8.75 0.61 -19.45
CA LEU A 48 7.96 1.85 -19.36
C LEU A 48 6.58 1.63 -19.98
N LEU A 49 5.53 1.98 -19.23
CA LEU A 49 4.14 1.92 -19.67
C LEU A 49 3.63 3.34 -19.93
N LEU A 50 2.97 3.55 -21.07
CA LEU A 50 2.19 4.75 -21.34
C LEU A 50 0.71 4.38 -21.24
N VAL A 51 0.05 4.87 -20.20
CA VAL A 51 -1.35 4.53 -19.89
C VAL A 51 -2.20 5.81 -20.00
N PRO A 52 -3.22 5.84 -20.87
CA PRO A 52 -4.06 7.02 -21.03
C PRO A 52 -5.06 7.12 -19.87
N VAL A 53 -4.71 7.91 -18.86
CA VAL A 53 -5.55 8.18 -17.68
C VAL A 53 -5.57 9.67 -17.36
N ALA A 54 -6.68 10.15 -16.78
CA ALA A 54 -6.78 11.53 -16.33
C ALA A 54 -6.03 11.78 -15.00
N ARG A 55 -5.79 10.70 -14.23
CA ARG A 55 -5.05 10.73 -12.96
C ARG A 55 -4.16 9.48 -12.82
N PRO A 56 -2.93 9.61 -12.31
CA PRO A 56 -2.03 8.48 -12.07
C PRO A 56 -2.66 7.33 -11.26
N ALA A 57 -3.51 7.63 -10.28
CA ALA A 57 -4.18 6.61 -9.47
C ALA A 57 -5.08 5.64 -10.26
N ASP A 58 -5.48 5.97 -11.49
CA ASP A 58 -6.39 5.17 -12.31
C ASP A 58 -5.71 4.04 -13.10
N VAL A 59 -4.37 4.01 -13.07
CA VAL A 59 -3.57 3.06 -13.84
C VAL A 59 -3.95 1.59 -13.57
N PRO A 60 -4.15 1.12 -12.32
CA PRO A 60 -4.45 -0.29 -12.08
C PRO A 60 -5.76 -0.73 -12.72
N ALA A 61 -6.83 0.06 -12.62
CA ALA A 61 -8.09 -0.22 -13.28
C ALA A 61 -7.99 -0.14 -14.81
N ALA A 62 -7.29 0.88 -15.34
CA ALA A 62 -7.13 1.07 -16.78
C ALA A 62 -6.34 -0.07 -17.45
N LEU A 63 -5.37 -0.66 -16.74
CA LEU A 63 -4.63 -1.83 -17.20
C LEU A 63 -5.41 -3.15 -17.07
N GLY A 64 -6.56 -3.15 -16.38
CA GLY A 64 -7.23 -4.38 -15.99
C GLY A 64 -6.35 -5.25 -15.08
N TRP A 65 -5.52 -4.62 -14.24
CA TRP A 65 -4.61 -5.33 -13.34
C TRP A 65 -5.42 -6.24 -12.42
N LEU A 66 -5.13 -7.55 -12.50
CA LEU A 66 -5.89 -8.57 -11.75
C LEU A 66 -5.64 -8.51 -10.25
N GLY A 67 -4.59 -7.80 -9.85
CA GLY A 67 -4.52 -7.21 -8.53
C GLY A 67 -3.66 -7.96 -7.53
N ALA A 68 -3.74 -7.44 -6.31
CA ALA A 68 -3.18 -7.95 -5.08
C ALA A 68 -3.43 -9.47 -4.96
N THR A 69 -2.44 -10.25 -5.37
CA THR A 69 -2.54 -11.71 -5.47
C THR A 69 -2.93 -12.29 -4.12
N ASN A 70 -3.74 -13.36 -4.09
CA ASN A 70 -4.24 -13.99 -2.86
C ASN A 70 -5.08 -13.08 -1.93
N SER A 71 -5.32 -11.82 -2.31
CA SER A 71 -6.35 -10.97 -1.74
C SER A 71 -7.66 -11.05 -2.55
N GLN A 72 -8.74 -10.47 -2.03
CA GLN A 72 -9.99 -10.28 -2.77
C GLN A 72 -10.06 -8.92 -3.46
N LEU A 73 -8.95 -8.17 -3.53
CA LEU A 73 -8.90 -6.80 -4.05
C LEU A 73 -8.51 -6.80 -5.53
N THR A 74 -9.36 -6.21 -6.35
CA THR A 74 -9.14 -6.03 -7.78
C THR A 74 -8.33 -4.77 -8.07
N GLY A 75 -7.86 -4.60 -9.32
CA GLY A 75 -7.30 -3.32 -9.77
C GLY A 75 -8.24 -2.12 -9.60
N ALA A 76 -9.56 -2.33 -9.63
CA ALA A 76 -10.54 -1.27 -9.35
C ALA A 76 -10.57 -0.87 -7.88
N ASP A 77 -10.48 -1.85 -6.97
CA ASP A 77 -10.42 -1.59 -5.52
C ASP A 77 -9.13 -0.85 -5.15
N ILE A 78 -7.99 -1.30 -5.69
CA ILE A 78 -6.71 -0.64 -5.50
C ILE A 78 -6.72 0.77 -6.09
N THR A 79 -7.35 0.98 -7.24
CA THR A 79 -7.54 2.33 -7.81
C THR A 79 -8.28 3.24 -6.85
N ALA A 80 -9.37 2.78 -6.22
CA ALA A 80 -10.12 3.60 -5.26
C ALA A 80 -9.26 4.04 -4.06
N VAL A 81 -8.41 3.14 -3.57
CA VAL A 81 -7.46 3.42 -2.48
C VAL A 81 -6.40 4.41 -2.93
N LEU A 82 -5.78 4.19 -4.09
CA LEU A 82 -4.76 5.09 -4.64
C LEU A 82 -5.32 6.49 -4.87
N ARG A 83 -6.55 6.64 -5.36
CA ARG A 83 -7.21 7.95 -5.51
C ARG A 83 -7.30 8.68 -4.17
N SER A 84 -7.70 7.95 -3.13
CA SER A 84 -7.80 8.49 -1.77
C SER A 84 -6.43 8.88 -1.21
N TRP A 85 -5.38 8.11 -1.48
CA TRP A 85 -4.02 8.46 -1.06
C TRP A 85 -3.42 9.59 -1.91
N GLU A 86 -3.73 9.67 -3.19
CA GLU A 86 -3.31 10.75 -4.08
C GLU A 86 -3.83 12.09 -3.54
N ASP A 87 -5.12 12.17 -3.27
CA ASP A 87 -5.76 13.39 -2.74
C ASP A 87 -5.23 13.79 -1.34
N ARG A 88 -4.81 12.80 -0.54
CA ARG A 88 -4.44 12.99 0.87
C ARG A 88 -2.95 13.13 1.13
N PHE A 89 -2.10 12.47 0.36
CA PHE A 89 -0.68 12.31 0.62
C PHE A 89 0.18 12.57 -0.62
N GLU A 90 -0.42 13.03 -1.72
CA GLU A 90 0.23 13.17 -3.03
C GLU A 90 0.86 11.83 -3.46
N ALA A 91 0.14 10.74 -3.20
CA ALA A 91 0.56 9.41 -3.57
C ALA A 91 0.50 9.21 -5.09
N VAL A 92 1.61 8.80 -5.68
CA VAL A 92 1.74 8.51 -7.11
C VAL A 92 2.25 7.08 -7.28
N LEU A 93 1.52 6.28 -8.05
CA LEU A 93 1.98 4.95 -8.48
C LEU A 93 3.22 5.11 -9.38
N VAL A 94 4.31 4.44 -9.01
CA VAL A 94 5.59 4.52 -9.73
C VAL A 94 6.09 3.16 -10.24
N SER A 95 5.55 2.06 -9.71
CA SER A 95 5.82 0.72 -10.20
C SER A 95 4.62 -0.20 -9.93
N ILE A 96 4.36 -1.11 -10.86
CA ILE A 96 3.33 -2.15 -10.75
C ILE A 96 3.88 -3.44 -11.33
N GLY A 97 3.80 -4.53 -10.57
CA GLY A 97 4.26 -5.86 -10.95
C GLY A 97 3.11 -6.87 -11.02
N TRP A 98 3.45 -8.15 -10.97
CA TRP A 98 2.47 -9.24 -10.90
C TRP A 98 1.68 -9.17 -9.59
N ASP A 99 2.40 -9.16 -8.48
CA ASP A 99 1.95 -9.20 -7.08
C ASP A 99 2.57 -8.07 -6.25
N THR A 100 3.08 -7.04 -6.89
CA THR A 100 3.79 -5.94 -6.23
C THR A 100 3.32 -4.59 -6.73
N LEU A 101 3.39 -3.59 -5.84
CA LEU A 101 3.01 -2.22 -6.14
C LEU A 101 3.89 -1.25 -5.35
N GLU A 102 4.40 -0.21 -6.01
CA GLU A 102 5.14 0.87 -5.33
C GLU A 102 4.49 2.22 -5.55
N VAL A 103 4.33 2.96 -4.46
CA VAL A 103 3.79 4.31 -4.41
C VAL A 103 4.85 5.25 -3.86
N GLN A 104 5.12 6.34 -4.55
CA GLN A 104 5.87 7.46 -3.98
C GLN A 104 4.88 8.47 -3.39
N ILE A 105 5.20 9.04 -2.22
CA ILE A 105 4.36 10.03 -1.53
C ILE A 105 5.05 11.38 -1.43
N GLY A 106 4.29 12.46 -1.58
CA GLY A 106 4.78 13.82 -1.38
C GLY A 106 4.66 14.28 0.06
N ASN A 107 3.57 13.90 0.73
CA ASN A 107 3.22 14.40 2.06
C ASN A 107 3.09 13.25 3.05
N ARG A 108 3.88 13.29 4.12
CA ARG A 108 3.94 12.23 5.14
C ARG A 108 2.94 12.51 6.28
N PRO A 109 2.42 11.48 6.97
CA PRO A 109 1.67 11.69 8.19
C PRO A 109 2.53 12.30 9.31
N GLU A 110 2.07 13.40 9.89
CA GLU A 110 2.76 14.11 10.97
C GLU A 110 2.25 13.74 12.37
N THR A 111 0.98 13.32 12.47
CA THR A 111 0.34 13.03 13.77
C THR A 111 0.27 11.54 14.04
N THR A 112 0.35 11.15 15.32
CA THR A 112 0.13 9.76 15.76
C THR A 112 -1.25 9.24 15.34
N GLN A 113 -2.28 10.09 15.35
CA GLN A 113 -3.62 9.70 14.90
C GLN A 113 -3.66 9.36 13.41
N GLN A 114 -2.99 10.15 12.55
CA GLN A 114 -2.93 9.85 11.12
C GLN A 114 -2.13 8.59 10.84
N ARG A 115 -1.01 8.39 11.54
CA ARG A 115 -0.22 7.17 11.43
C ARG A 115 -1.02 5.93 11.79
N GLY A 116 -1.72 5.95 12.92
CA GLY A 116 -2.55 4.81 13.34
C GLY A 116 -3.63 4.46 12.31
N LYS A 117 -4.27 5.46 11.70
CA LYS A 117 -5.25 5.22 10.63
C LYS A 117 -4.60 4.69 9.35
N LEU A 118 -3.46 5.25 8.93
CA LEU A 118 -2.73 4.75 7.77
C LEU A 118 -2.21 3.32 7.97
N VAL A 119 -1.78 2.96 9.19
CA VAL A 119 -1.44 1.58 9.54
C VAL A 119 -2.62 0.66 9.28
N SER A 120 -3.82 1.02 9.76
CA SER A 120 -5.04 0.26 9.46
C SER A 120 -5.33 0.18 7.97
N GLU A 121 -5.23 1.30 7.23
CA GLU A 121 -5.44 1.30 5.79
C GLU A 121 -4.45 0.38 5.06
N HIS A 122 -3.16 0.45 5.38
CA HIS A 122 -2.13 -0.39 4.77
C HIS A 122 -2.32 -1.86 5.10
N TYR A 123 -2.68 -2.18 6.35
CA TYR A 123 -2.93 -3.56 6.78
C TYR A 123 -4.10 -4.19 6.03
N TRP A 124 -5.21 -3.46 5.89
CA TRP A 124 -6.39 -3.98 5.17
C TRP A 124 -6.14 -4.18 3.69
N ILE A 125 -5.23 -3.40 3.11
CA ILE A 125 -4.86 -3.52 1.70
C ILE A 125 -3.81 -4.61 1.50
N CYS A 126 -2.87 -4.77 2.41
CA CYS A 126 -1.73 -5.68 2.30
C CYS A 126 -1.28 -6.13 3.70
N PRO A 127 -1.88 -7.21 4.25
CA PRO A 127 -1.48 -7.77 5.55
C PRO A 127 -0.03 -8.27 5.56
N ASP A 128 0.48 -8.77 4.42
CA ASP A 128 1.82 -9.37 4.31
C ASP A 128 2.96 -8.39 4.63
N ASN A 129 2.73 -7.08 4.42
CA ASN A 129 3.66 -6.03 4.83
C ASN A 129 3.93 -6.01 6.35
N PHE A 130 3.01 -6.55 7.15
CA PHE A 130 3.10 -6.58 8.61
C PHE A 130 3.68 -7.89 9.14
N ALA A 131 3.69 -8.97 8.36
CA ALA A 131 4.40 -10.19 8.74
C ALA A 131 5.93 -9.93 8.89
N ALA A 132 6.47 -8.98 8.13
CA ALA A 132 7.87 -8.59 8.15
C ALA A 132 8.21 -7.49 9.19
N SER A 133 7.23 -6.87 9.86
CA SER A 133 7.48 -5.72 10.75
C SER A 133 6.49 -5.59 11.90
N VAL A 134 6.97 -5.19 13.09
CA VAL A 134 6.06 -4.89 14.19
C VAL A 134 5.25 -3.60 13.89
N PRO A 135 3.95 -3.53 14.23
CA PRO A 135 3.09 -2.40 13.86
C PRO A 135 3.62 -1.03 14.28
N GLU A 136 4.29 -0.94 15.43
CA GLU A 136 4.90 0.32 15.89
C GLU A 136 6.05 0.76 14.98
N THR A 137 6.93 -0.16 14.58
CA THR A 137 8.03 0.15 13.65
C THR A 137 7.48 0.59 12.30
N TYR A 138 6.43 -0.07 11.80
CA TYR A 138 5.76 0.33 10.56
C TYR A 138 5.14 1.73 10.69
N SER A 139 4.41 1.99 11.78
CA SER A 139 3.83 3.29 12.12
C SER A 139 4.86 4.42 12.11
N GLN A 140 6.02 4.22 12.75
CA GLN A 140 7.11 5.20 12.77
C GLN A 140 7.72 5.38 11.38
N GLY A 141 7.87 4.28 10.63
CA GLY A 141 8.34 4.27 9.24
C GLY A 141 7.53 5.18 8.33
N LEU A 142 6.19 5.17 8.46
CA LEU A 142 5.28 6.00 7.65
C LEU A 142 5.59 7.51 7.73
N SER A 143 6.18 8.01 8.83
CA SER A 143 6.59 9.42 8.94
C SER A 143 7.96 9.73 8.33
N THR A 144 8.72 8.72 7.89
CA THR A 144 10.08 8.89 7.37
C THR A 144 10.21 8.46 5.90
N TRP A 145 9.46 7.45 5.47
CA TRP A 145 9.49 6.95 4.11
C TRP A 145 8.87 7.94 3.12
N ASP A 146 9.49 8.13 1.97
CA ASP A 146 8.88 8.77 0.79
C ASP A 146 8.24 7.74 -0.16
N ARG A 147 8.33 6.45 0.17
CA ARG A 147 7.84 5.34 -0.65
C ARG A 147 7.14 4.31 0.20
N TRP A 148 6.04 3.80 -0.31
CA TRP A 148 5.34 2.64 0.21
C TRP A 148 5.41 1.53 -0.82
N SER A 149 5.87 0.36 -0.37
CA SER A 149 5.93 -0.84 -1.19
C SER A 149 4.93 -1.86 -0.64
N PHE A 150 4.26 -2.56 -1.54
CA PHE A 150 3.28 -3.58 -1.23
C PHE A 150 3.61 -4.84 -2.04
N TRP A 151 3.46 -5.98 -1.38
CA TRP A 151 3.65 -7.30 -1.96
C TRP A 151 2.59 -8.24 -1.37
N TRP A 152 2.00 -9.09 -2.20
CA TRP A 152 0.94 -10.00 -1.78
C TRP A 152 1.28 -11.46 -2.15
N ASP A 153 1.29 -12.37 -1.18
CA ASP A 153 1.58 -13.82 -1.34
C ASP A 153 0.50 -14.73 -0.72
#